data_AF-A0A1B6J032-F1
#
_entry.id   AF-A0A1B6J032-F1
#
_cell.length_a   1.000
_cell.length_b   1.000
_cell.length_c   1.000
_cell.angle_alpha   90.00
_cell.angle_beta   90.00
_cell.angle_gamma   90.00
#
_symmetry.space_group_name_H-M   'P 1'
#
loop_
_entity.id
_entity.type
_entity.pdbx_description
1 polymer ?
#
loop_
_entity_poly.entity_id
_entity_poly.type
_entity_poly.pdbx_seq_one_letter_code
_entity_poly.pdbx_strand_id
1 'polypeptide(L)'
;CKLDTFVPESVKVNGPKCMEKFPHSPKPPGPPPSGAVPTPDPAMKLHHACVGECVFSESGLLTADKRLDRAAVTRVFTNSDKDLGPVVTAAITKCLGSYQNDVDQSLECKSGAEEFKKCLTREVFLNCPSSVWISSSECSSLKTKITNCPQFPVKIGGPG
;
A
#
# COMPACT_ATOMS: atom_id res chain seq x y z
N CYS A 1 -3.60 13.00 5.73
CA CYS A 1 -3.09 12.09 6.78
C CYS A 1 -1.59 11.98 6.62
N LYS A 2 -0.81 12.09 7.70
CA LYS A 2 0.65 11.89 7.65
C LYS A 2 0.99 10.39 7.50
N LEU A 3 0.77 9.81 6.33
CA LEU A 3 0.90 8.36 6.13
C LEU A 3 2.36 7.86 6.25
N ASP A 4 3.35 8.72 5.99
CA ASP A 4 4.76 8.34 6.05
C ASP A 4 5.25 8.01 7.48
N THR A 5 4.47 8.36 8.52
CA THR A 5 4.84 8.16 9.92
C THR A 5 4.67 6.72 10.40
N PHE A 6 3.81 5.91 9.76
CA PHE A 6 3.63 4.50 10.11
C PHE A 6 4.37 3.54 9.17
N VAL A 7 5.01 4.07 8.12
CA VAL A 7 5.84 3.25 7.22
C VAL A 7 7.12 2.85 7.96
N PRO A 8 7.40 1.54 8.11
CA PRO A 8 8.58 1.06 8.82
C PRO A 8 9.89 1.47 8.14
N GLU A 9 10.95 1.66 8.92
CA GLU A 9 12.26 2.08 8.39
C GLU A 9 12.86 1.05 7.43
N SER A 10 12.71 -0.24 7.70
CA SER A 10 13.14 -1.31 6.79
C SER A 10 12.49 -1.20 5.41
N VAL A 11 11.20 -0.87 5.37
CA VAL A 11 10.45 -0.64 4.13
C VAL A 11 10.95 0.61 3.41
N LYS A 12 11.25 1.70 4.14
CA LYS A 12 11.80 2.94 3.58
C LYS A 12 13.18 2.72 2.94
N VAL A 13 14.06 1.99 3.63
CA VAL A 13 15.42 1.70 3.18
C VAL A 13 15.45 0.75 1.98
N ASN A 14 14.54 -0.23 1.95
CA ASN A 14 14.53 -1.25 0.90
C ASN A 14 13.70 -0.85 -0.32
N GLY A 15 12.77 0.10 -0.19
CA GLY A 15 11.95 0.63 -1.28
C GLY A 15 12.78 1.05 -2.51
N PRO A 16 13.71 2.02 -2.38
CA PRO A 16 14.55 2.47 -3.49
C PRO A 16 15.37 1.35 -4.12
N LYS A 17 15.98 0.48 -3.30
CA LYS A 17 16.78 -0.65 -3.77
C LYS A 17 15.96 -1.61 -4.63
N CYS A 18 14.73 -1.91 -4.22
CA CYS A 18 13.84 -2.75 -5.00
C CYS A 18 13.36 -2.05 -6.28
N MET A 19 13.05 -0.75 -6.24
CA MET A 19 12.68 -0.01 -7.44
C MET A 19 13.81 0.00 -8.50
N GLU A 20 15.07 0.09 -8.08
CA GLU A 20 16.23 0.01 -9.00
C GLU A 20 16.43 -1.38 -9.63
N LYS A 21 16.02 -2.46 -8.94
CA LYS A 21 16.12 -3.84 -9.44
C LYS A 21 15.13 -4.16 -10.56
N PHE A 22 14.00 -3.45 -10.61
CA PHE A 22 12.97 -3.71 -11.62
C PHE A 22 13.00 -2.64 -12.73
N PRO A 23 12.71 -3.01 -13.99
CA PRO A 23 12.56 -2.04 -15.06
C PRO A 23 11.55 -0.96 -14.66
N HIS A 24 11.81 0.29 -15.06
CA HIS A 24 10.86 1.38 -14.85
C HIS A 24 9.46 0.97 -15.32
N SER A 25 8.47 1.34 -14.51
CA SER A 25 7.08 1.03 -14.79
C SER A 25 6.67 1.61 -16.16
N PRO A 26 6.01 0.83 -17.02
CA PRO A 26 5.64 1.30 -18.35
C PRO A 26 4.74 2.53 -18.25
N LYS A 27 5.07 3.59 -19.01
CA LYS A 27 4.21 4.78 -19.05
C LYS A 27 2.86 4.40 -19.68
N PRO A 28 1.73 4.85 -19.10
CA PRO A 28 0.43 4.67 -19.73
C PRO A 28 0.43 5.27 -21.15
N PRO A 29 -0.20 4.61 -22.13
CA PRO A 29 -0.18 5.05 -23.53
C PRO A 29 -0.93 6.39 -23.77
N GLY A 30 -1.64 6.91 -22.77
CA GLY A 30 -2.35 8.18 -22.84
C GLY A 30 -3.45 8.28 -21.78
N PRO A 31 -4.17 9.41 -21.70
CA PRO A 31 -5.37 9.49 -20.88
C PRO A 31 -6.42 8.48 -21.36
N PRO A 32 -7.23 7.91 -20.45
CA PRO A 32 -8.30 6.99 -20.82
C PRO A 32 -9.28 7.69 -21.77
N PRO A 33 -9.90 6.97 -22.72
CA PRO A 33 -11.05 7.48 -23.46
C PRO A 33 -12.12 8.02 -22.49
N SER A 34 -12.81 9.11 -22.85
CA SER A 34 -13.88 9.68 -22.02
C SER A 34 -14.92 8.61 -21.66
N GLY A 35 -15.13 8.40 -20.35
CA GLY A 35 -16.07 7.41 -19.82
C GLY A 35 -15.52 5.99 -19.64
N ALA A 36 -14.29 5.70 -20.08
CA ALA A 36 -13.63 4.43 -19.80
C ALA A 36 -13.04 4.44 -18.38
N VAL A 37 -13.32 3.40 -17.59
CA VAL A 37 -12.59 3.14 -16.35
C VAL A 37 -11.19 2.67 -16.74
N PRO A 38 -10.10 3.37 -16.37
CA PRO A 38 -8.76 2.88 -16.64
C PRO A 38 -8.54 1.52 -15.98
N THR A 39 -8.41 0.48 -16.79
CA THR A 39 -7.90 -0.81 -16.33
C THR A 39 -6.39 -0.68 -16.18
N PRO A 40 -5.80 -1.09 -15.03
CA PRO A 40 -4.36 -1.03 -14.87
C PRO A 40 -3.69 -1.98 -15.88
N ASP A 41 -2.73 -1.46 -16.64
CA ASP A 41 -1.89 -2.23 -17.55
C ASP A 41 -1.31 -3.47 -16.82
N PRO A 42 -1.41 -4.69 -17.39
CA PRO A 42 -0.85 -5.90 -16.80
C PRO A 42 0.64 -5.78 -16.42
N ALA A 43 1.45 -5.08 -17.22
CA ALA A 43 2.86 -4.85 -16.94
C ALA A 43 3.05 -3.89 -15.74
N MET A 44 2.16 -2.90 -15.58
CA MET A 44 2.12 -2.07 -14.36
C MET A 44 1.74 -2.87 -13.12
N LYS A 45 0.76 -3.78 -13.24
CA LYS A 45 0.36 -4.66 -12.12
C LYS A 45 1.51 -5.58 -11.71
N LEU A 46 2.15 -6.22 -12.69
CA LEU A 46 3.30 -7.09 -12.46
C LEU A 46 4.45 -6.33 -11.79
N HIS A 47 4.78 -5.14 -12.32
CA HIS A 47 5.83 -4.29 -11.74
C HIS A 47 5.55 -3.97 -10.26
N HIS A 48 4.34 -3.52 -9.91
CA HIS A 48 3.99 -3.23 -8.52
C HIS A 48 4.01 -4.48 -7.63
N ALA A 49 3.49 -5.61 -8.12
CA ALA A 49 3.49 -6.86 -7.37
C ALA A 49 4.92 -7.33 -7.06
N CYS A 50 5.83 -7.26 -8.04
CA CYS A 50 7.22 -7.67 -7.86
C CYS A 50 8.03 -6.70 -7.00
N VAL A 51 7.84 -5.39 -7.15
CA VAL A 51 8.46 -4.41 -6.25
C VAL A 51 7.97 -4.63 -4.82
N GLY A 52 6.66 -4.81 -4.62
CA GLY A 52 6.09 -5.09 -3.30
C GLY A 52 6.65 -6.37 -2.66
N GLU A 53 6.72 -7.45 -3.43
CA GLU A 53 7.31 -8.73 -2.99
C GLU A 53 8.79 -8.56 -2.61
N CYS A 54 9.57 -7.85 -3.44
CA CYS A 54 10.98 -7.56 -3.13
C CYS A 54 11.12 -6.79 -1.82
N VAL A 55 10.36 -5.70 -1.65
CA VAL A 55 10.47 -4.85 -0.44
C VAL A 55 10.13 -5.65 0.81
N PHE A 56 9.08 -6.48 0.77
CA PHE A 56 8.69 -7.29 1.91
C PHE A 56 9.67 -8.43 2.18
N SER A 57 10.24 -9.04 1.13
CA SER A 57 11.30 -10.03 1.27
C SER A 57 12.54 -9.45 1.95
N GLU A 58 13.09 -8.35 1.42
CA GLU A 58 14.28 -7.67 1.94
C GLU A 58 14.07 -7.10 3.36
N SER A 59 12.81 -6.88 3.74
CA SER A 59 12.44 -6.38 5.08
C SER A 59 12.13 -7.51 6.08
N GLY A 60 12.28 -8.78 5.69
CA GLY A 60 12.01 -9.93 6.55
C GLY A 60 10.52 -10.08 6.92
N LEU A 61 9.63 -9.68 6.00
CA LEU A 61 8.17 -9.68 6.19
C LEU A 61 7.49 -10.83 5.45
N LEU A 62 8.25 -11.62 4.71
CA LEU A 62 7.77 -12.82 4.04
C LEU A 62 8.35 -14.08 4.70
N THR A 63 7.54 -15.12 4.73
CA THR A 63 7.96 -16.49 5.04
C THR A 63 8.78 -17.08 3.89
N ALA A 64 9.42 -18.23 4.13
CA ALA A 64 10.24 -18.91 3.12
C ALA A 64 9.47 -19.30 1.85
N ASP A 65 8.16 -19.54 1.96
CA ASP A 65 7.23 -19.80 0.84
C ASP A 65 6.65 -18.53 0.20
N LYS A 66 7.26 -17.37 0.48
CA LYS A 66 6.89 -16.04 -0.07
C LYS A 66 5.48 -15.58 0.30
N ARG A 67 4.96 -15.94 1.48
CA ARG A 67 3.70 -15.42 2.00
C ARG A 67 3.96 -14.38 3.09
N LEU A 68 3.00 -13.50 3.37
CA LEU A 68 3.14 -12.55 4.47
C LEU A 68 3.34 -13.28 5.80
N ASP A 69 4.45 -13.01 6.47
CA ASP A 69 4.66 -13.41 7.85
C ASP A 69 3.81 -12.49 8.74
N ARG A 70 2.66 -12.99 9.19
CA ARG A 70 1.70 -12.22 10.00
C ARG A 70 2.34 -11.68 11.28
N ALA A 71 3.24 -12.43 11.90
CA ALA A 71 3.90 -12.03 13.14
C ALA A 71 4.96 -10.95 12.88
N ALA A 72 5.78 -11.13 11.83
CA ALA A 72 6.76 -10.11 11.44
C ALA A 72 6.08 -8.82 10.96
N VAL A 73 5.04 -8.92 10.13
CA VAL A 73 4.26 -7.76 9.67
C VAL A 73 3.64 -7.02 10.84
N THR A 74 2.95 -7.72 11.75
CA THR A 74 2.35 -7.08 12.92
C THR A 74 3.42 -6.37 13.76
N ARG A 75 4.53 -7.05 14.05
CA ARG A 75 5.64 -6.48 14.84
C ARG A 75 6.24 -5.23 14.19
N VAL A 76 6.46 -5.26 12.87
CA VAL A 76 7.18 -4.22 12.15
C VAL A 76 6.29 -3.01 11.83
N PHE A 77 5.00 -3.21 11.55
CA PHE A 77 4.07 -2.12 11.23
C PHE A 77 3.33 -1.55 12.44
N THR A 78 3.36 -2.20 13.61
CA THR A 78 2.76 -1.63 14.82
C THR A 78 3.41 -0.28 15.13
N ASN A 79 2.59 0.73 15.35
CA ASN A 79 3.01 2.09 15.64
C ASN A 79 2.76 2.41 17.13
N SER A 80 3.73 3.02 17.81
CA SER A 80 3.64 3.39 19.23
C SER A 80 2.93 4.73 19.50
N ASP A 81 2.57 5.47 18.45
CA ASP A 81 1.76 6.68 18.55
C ASP A 81 0.41 6.36 19.19
N LYS A 82 0.04 7.14 20.21
CA LYS A 82 -1.16 6.88 21.03
C LYS A 82 -2.47 6.96 20.23
N ASP A 83 -2.52 7.76 19.17
CA ASP A 83 -3.73 7.99 18.39
C ASP A 83 -3.72 7.15 17.11
N LEU A 84 -2.57 7.07 16.43
CA LEU A 84 -2.40 6.35 15.18
C LEU A 84 -2.15 4.86 15.39
N GLY A 85 -1.51 4.46 16.48
CA GLY A 85 -1.22 3.06 16.82
C GLY A 85 -2.44 2.14 16.80
N PRO A 86 -3.54 2.48 17.51
CA PRO A 86 -4.78 1.69 17.46
C PRO A 86 -5.37 1.56 16.05
N VAL A 87 -5.32 2.64 15.26
CA VAL A 87 -5.81 2.66 13.87
C VAL A 87 -4.99 1.72 12.99
N VAL A 88 -3.66 1.79 13.10
CA VAL A 88 -2.74 0.94 12.34
C VAL A 88 -2.91 -0.53 12.74
N THR A 89 -3.03 -0.84 14.03
CA THR A 89 -3.23 -2.22 14.52
C THR A 89 -4.55 -2.82 14.01
N ALA A 90 -5.65 -2.05 14.04
CA ALA A 90 -6.93 -2.47 13.49
C ALA A 90 -6.83 -2.72 11.97
N ALA A 91 -6.16 -1.82 11.25
CA ALA A 91 -5.94 -1.95 9.81
C ALA A 91 -5.07 -3.17 9.45
N ILE A 92 -3.98 -3.43 10.18
CA ILE A 92 -3.15 -4.63 10.01
C ILE A 92 -4.00 -5.89 10.16
N THR A 93 -4.80 -5.97 11.23
CA THR A 93 -5.66 -7.13 11.50
C THR A 93 -6.64 -7.38 10.37
N LYS A 94 -7.32 -6.32 9.90
CA LYS A 94 -8.26 -6.39 8.79
C LYS A 94 -7.57 -6.85 7.50
N CYS A 95 -6.47 -6.21 7.13
CA CYS A 95 -5.79 -6.45 5.87
C CYS A 95 -5.08 -7.81 5.81
N LEU A 96 -4.50 -8.28 6.92
CA LEU A 96 -3.99 -9.66 7.02
C LEU A 96 -5.10 -10.72 6.96
N GLY A 97 -6.35 -10.33 7.17
CA GLY A 97 -7.52 -11.21 7.03
C GLY A 97 -8.09 -11.29 5.62
N SER A 98 -7.80 -10.31 4.74
CA SER A 98 -8.45 -10.21 3.43
C SER A 98 -7.51 -10.14 2.22
N TYR A 99 -6.22 -9.83 2.40
CA TYR A 99 -5.32 -9.53 1.28
C TYR A 99 -5.27 -10.63 0.20
N GLN A 100 -5.40 -11.89 0.60
CA GLN A 100 -5.33 -13.06 -0.30
C GLN A 100 -6.41 -13.03 -1.38
N ASN A 101 -7.56 -12.42 -1.10
CA ASN A 101 -8.68 -12.31 -2.03
C ASN A 101 -8.37 -11.39 -3.22
N ASP A 102 -7.43 -10.48 -3.04
CA ASP A 102 -7.07 -9.46 -4.03
C ASP A 102 -5.80 -9.82 -4.82
N VAL A 103 -5.13 -10.94 -4.47
CA VAL A 103 -3.89 -11.36 -5.13
C VAL A 103 -4.19 -11.94 -6.50
N ASP A 104 -3.66 -11.29 -7.53
CA ASP A 104 -3.73 -11.78 -8.90
C ASP A 104 -2.82 -13.01 -9.09
N GLN A 105 -3.43 -14.19 -9.10
CA GLN A 105 -2.72 -15.47 -9.23
C GLN A 105 -2.09 -15.69 -10.62
N SER A 106 -2.40 -14.83 -11.60
CA SER A 106 -1.80 -14.91 -12.95
C SER A 106 -0.43 -14.26 -13.04
N LEU A 107 -0.03 -13.47 -12.02
CA LEU A 107 1.27 -12.80 -11.98
C LEU A 107 2.38 -13.71 -11.45
N GLU A 108 3.61 -13.43 -11.87
CA GLU A 108 4.81 -14.13 -11.37
C GLU A 108 5.03 -13.88 -9.87
N CYS A 109 4.99 -12.60 -9.47
CA CYS A 109 5.09 -12.18 -8.07
C CYS A 109 3.69 -12.15 -7.46
N LYS A 110 3.50 -12.96 -6.41
CA LYS A 110 2.18 -13.29 -5.85
C LYS A 110 2.17 -13.44 -4.34
N SER A 111 3.17 -12.86 -3.68
CA SER A 111 3.25 -12.83 -2.20
C SER A 111 2.04 -12.16 -1.52
N GLY A 112 1.35 -11.27 -2.24
CA GLY A 112 0.27 -10.44 -1.70
C GLY A 112 0.75 -9.21 -0.92
N ALA A 113 2.04 -8.91 -0.98
CA ALA A 113 2.63 -7.75 -0.32
C ALA A 113 2.04 -6.42 -0.80
N GLU A 114 1.81 -6.29 -2.12
CA GLU A 114 1.24 -5.08 -2.70
C GLU A 114 -0.23 -4.89 -2.29
N GLU A 115 -1.01 -5.97 -2.25
CA GLU A 115 -2.41 -6.00 -1.85
C GLU A 115 -2.56 -5.63 -0.38
N PHE A 116 -1.74 -6.22 0.49
CA PHE A 116 -1.69 -5.85 1.90
C PHE A 116 -1.32 -4.38 2.08
N LYS A 117 -0.28 -3.88 1.39
CA LYS A 117 0.14 -2.48 1.45
C LYS A 117 -0.99 -1.52 1.05
N LYS A 118 -1.67 -1.81 -0.07
CA LYS A 118 -2.82 -1.02 -0.56
C LYS A 118 -3.94 -0.99 0.47
N CYS A 119 -4.32 -2.16 1.00
CA CYS A 119 -5.34 -2.27 2.03
C CYS A 119 -4.96 -1.46 3.28
N LEU A 120 -3.75 -1.67 3.80
CA LEU A 120 -3.27 -1.02 5.03
C LEU A 120 -3.29 0.50 4.88
N THR A 121 -2.73 1.00 3.78
CA THR A 121 -2.67 2.45 3.50
C THR A 121 -4.07 3.06 3.43
N ARG A 122 -4.99 2.38 2.75
CA ARG A 122 -6.37 2.83 2.60
C ARG A 122 -7.11 2.87 3.94
N GLU A 123 -7.01 1.81 4.73
CA GLU A 123 -7.66 1.74 6.04
C GLU A 123 -7.12 2.79 7.01
N VAL A 124 -5.80 2.99 7.05
CA VAL A 124 -5.19 4.02 7.90
C VAL A 124 -5.61 5.41 7.45
N PHE A 125 -5.69 5.67 6.14
CA PHE A 125 -6.11 6.98 5.63
C PHE A 125 -7.58 7.29 5.96
N LEU A 126 -8.48 6.34 5.75
CA LEU A 126 -9.92 6.52 6.00
C LEU A 126 -10.21 6.71 7.50
N ASN A 127 -9.47 6.02 8.36
CA ASN A 127 -9.61 6.08 9.81
C ASN A 127 -8.59 7.02 10.48
N CYS A 128 -7.92 7.88 9.70
CA CYS A 128 -6.84 8.73 10.20
C CYS A 128 -7.35 9.64 11.35
N PRO A 129 -6.71 9.60 12.53
CA PRO A 129 -7.07 10.45 13.66
C PRO A 129 -6.90 11.93 13.35
N SER A 130 -7.71 12.79 13.99
CA SER A 130 -7.64 14.24 13.83
C SER A 130 -6.28 14.83 14.22
N SER A 131 -5.58 14.22 15.20
CA SER A 131 -4.27 14.68 15.68
C SER A 131 -3.15 14.58 14.63
N VAL A 132 -3.29 13.69 13.65
CA VAL A 132 -2.33 13.48 12.55
C VAL A 132 -2.95 13.72 11.17
N TRP A 133 -4.17 14.26 11.16
CA TRP A 133 -4.85 14.71 9.96
C TRP A 133 -4.30 16.08 9.51
N ILE A 134 -4.19 16.26 8.19
CA ILE A 134 -3.83 17.55 7.62
C ILE A 134 -5.16 18.22 7.27
N SER A 135 -5.52 19.27 8.00
CA SER A 135 -6.79 19.96 7.80
C SER A 135 -6.72 20.89 6.60
N SER A 136 -7.27 20.45 5.47
CA SER A 136 -7.47 21.28 4.28
C SER A 136 -8.71 20.83 3.49
N SER A 137 -9.23 21.70 2.62
CA SER A 137 -10.33 21.37 1.71
C SER A 137 -9.95 20.22 0.79
N GLU A 138 -8.72 20.22 0.28
CA GLU A 138 -8.20 19.19 -0.62
C GLU A 138 -8.14 17.83 0.07
N CYS A 139 -7.64 17.78 1.31
CA CYS A 139 -7.58 16.53 2.08
C CYS A 139 -8.98 15.98 2.36
N SER A 140 -9.95 16.84 2.63
CA SER A 140 -11.34 16.46 2.90
C SER A 140 -12.03 15.92 1.64
N SER A 141 -11.88 16.61 0.50
CA SER A 141 -12.39 16.15 -0.80
C SER A 141 -11.74 14.84 -1.23
N LEU A 142 -10.44 14.67 -0.99
CA LEU A 142 -9.73 13.41 -1.26
C LEU A 142 -10.28 12.27 -0.41
N LYS A 143 -10.57 12.51 0.89
CA LYS A 143 -11.21 11.52 1.75
C LYS A 143 -12.57 11.09 1.24
N THR A 144 -13.43 12.04 0.87
CA THR A 144 -14.73 11.74 0.25
C THR A 144 -14.58 10.92 -1.03
N LYS A 145 -13.63 11.28 -1.90
CA LYS A 145 -13.37 10.54 -3.14
C LYS A 145 -12.91 9.12 -2.88
N ILE A 146 -11.97 8.92 -1.95
CA ILE A 146 -11.49 7.58 -1.58
C ILE A 146 -12.64 6.74 -0.99
N THR A 147 -13.47 7.31 -0.12
CA THR A 147 -14.66 6.63 0.41
C THR A 147 -15.60 6.16 -0.69
N ASN A 148 -15.88 7.02 -1.68
CA ASN A 148 -16.82 6.72 -2.77
C ASN A 148 -16.21 5.86 -3.89
N CYS A 149 -14.88 5.75 -3.95
CA CYS A 149 -14.15 4.99 -4.97
C CYS A 149 -13.23 3.95 -4.32
N PRO A 150 -13.70 2.71 -4.09
CA PRO A 150 -12.92 1.64 -3.46
C PRO A 150 -11.58 1.33 -4.16
N GLN A 151 -11.55 1.48 -5.48
CA GLN A 151 -10.38 1.23 -6.31
C GLN A 151 -9.44 2.44 -6.44
N PHE A 152 -9.76 3.58 -5.82
CA PHE A 152 -8.89 4.75 -5.88
C PHE A 152 -7.61 4.50 -5.07
N PRO A 153 -6.42 4.60 -5.69
CA PRO A 153 -5.16 4.31 -5.01
C PRO A 153 -4.84 5.40 -3.98
N VAL A 154 -4.51 4.98 -2.76
CA VAL A 154 -3.95 5.88 -1.75
C VAL A 154 -2.43 5.78 -1.83
N LYS A 155 -1.77 6.87 -2.24
CA LYS A 155 -0.31 6.91 -2.34
C LYS A 155 0.30 7.34 -1.00
N ILE A 156 1.35 6.64 -0.59
CA ILE A 156 2.27 7.02 0.47
C ILE A 156 3.37 7.86 -0.19
N GLY A 157 3.64 9.07 0.30
CA GLY A 157 4.61 9.98 -0.31
C GLY A 157 4.18 10.54 -1.67
N GLY A 158 3.72 11.78 -1.68
CA GLY A 158 3.68 12.65 -2.86
C GLY A 158 4.19 14.03 -2.44
N PRO A 159 4.90 14.77 -3.31
CA PRO A 159 5.43 16.07 -2.94
C PRO A 159 4.27 17.00 -2.56
N GLY A 160 4.40 17.64 -1.39
CA GLY A 160 3.77 18.92 -1.14
C GLY A 160 4.41 20.01 -1.98
#